data_AF-A0A968SUF3-F1
#
_entry.id   AF-A0A968SUF3-F1
#
_cell.length_a   1.000
_cell.length_b   1.000
_cell.length_c   1.000
_cell.angle_alpha   90.00
_cell.angle_beta   90.00
_cell.angle_gamma   90.00
#
_symmetry.space_group_name_H-M   'P 1'
#
loop_
_entity.id
_entity.type
_entity.pdbx_description
1 polymer ?
#
loop_
_entity_poly.entity_id
_entity_poly.type
_entity_poly.pdbx_seq_one_letter_code
_entity_poly.pdbx_strand_id
1 'polypeptide(L)'
;ARAAHLAAIRQQSHSYLAALGRERAAQRAEQQLHLERTLLDLHQQCSRLLSDYAAEREALHHTQQQQRRAEVARIHAAVQHMLHDYAATRQALQSEQLARLANDLDALRLSTEQQIATNAGERALRSAQVQQRLASDAQQRSESVMALLHQYRDARLARAAQLHEQLEASAHQRRSAVATQLSDFAQSRQQRNLVYLAALPPNAASQTAAATVQPISLRSAPLLQAAVPGLAHLPGRSGAPDVAQRLAQGGILAYAQMARVSIARELDNHGATLSDEQQQQIKAQIDGLANSVADLVREIVLARSAMSDVQRQQIGDYVDGLGRTIQALQHDVMVLQAKLSTAPESHRRFAAGLNNILAMIARDVENATALLDLLPGNISSMPQRDDLTVIRGIGPQMQQRLNQAGINTYRQVAGSTPEELRHALGSLRLANVDEWIAAARVAC
;
A
#
# COMPACT_ATOMS: atom_id res chain seq x y z
N ALA A 1 101.49 -21.52 110.24
CA ALA A 1 101.36 -22.83 109.59
C ALA A 1 99.89 -23.17 109.25
N ARG A 2 99.18 -24.01 110.03
CA ARG A 2 97.89 -24.63 109.63
C ARG A 2 96.83 -23.67 109.03
N ALA A 3 96.59 -22.51 109.63
CA ALA A 3 95.61 -21.54 109.12
C ALA A 3 95.94 -21.02 107.70
N ALA A 4 97.22 -20.74 107.41
CA ALA A 4 97.67 -20.32 106.08
C ALA A 4 97.51 -21.44 105.04
N HIS A 5 97.74 -22.71 105.43
CA HIS A 5 97.53 -23.85 104.54
C HIS A 5 96.04 -24.01 104.17
N LEU A 6 95.12 -23.86 105.14
CA LEU A 6 93.68 -23.88 104.87
C LEU A 6 93.21 -22.68 104.02
N ALA A 7 93.81 -21.51 104.20
CA ALA A 7 93.57 -20.36 103.33
C ALA A 7 94.01 -20.63 101.89
N ALA A 8 95.21 -21.19 101.69
CA ALA A 8 95.72 -21.58 100.38
C ALA A 8 94.82 -22.63 99.69
N ILE A 9 94.36 -23.66 100.42
CA ILE A 9 93.43 -24.67 99.88
C ILE A 9 92.10 -24.02 99.45
N ARG A 10 91.55 -23.08 100.22
CA ARG A 10 90.32 -22.34 99.86
C ARG A 10 90.52 -21.42 98.66
N GLN A 11 91.67 -20.75 98.56
CA GLN A 11 92.01 -19.92 97.41
C GLN A 11 92.18 -20.77 96.14
N GLN A 12 92.84 -21.93 96.27
CA GLN A 12 93.01 -22.89 95.20
C GLN A 12 91.66 -23.46 94.75
N SER A 13 90.80 -23.95 95.65
CA SER A 13 89.49 -24.49 95.28
C SER A 13 88.54 -23.43 94.69
N HIS A 14 88.57 -22.19 95.19
CA HIS A 14 87.82 -21.08 94.59
C HIS A 14 88.34 -20.74 93.18
N SER A 15 89.67 -20.72 92.97
CA SER A 15 90.26 -20.49 91.63
C SER A 15 89.91 -21.61 90.64
N TYR A 16 89.85 -22.86 91.10
CA TYR A 16 89.44 -24.02 90.30
C TYR A 16 87.95 -23.96 89.92
N LEU A 17 87.06 -23.65 90.86
CA LEU A 17 85.63 -23.46 90.57
C LEU A 17 85.39 -22.25 89.65
N ALA A 18 86.17 -21.18 89.78
CA ALA A 18 86.13 -20.03 88.88
C ALA A 18 86.74 -20.32 87.49
N ALA A 19 87.64 -21.29 87.36
CA ALA A 19 88.11 -21.80 86.07
C ALA A 19 87.02 -22.66 85.40
N LEU A 20 86.51 -23.68 86.11
CA LEU A 20 85.43 -24.56 85.64
C LEU A 20 84.14 -23.80 85.29
N GLY A 21 83.83 -22.73 86.03
CA GLY A 21 82.71 -21.84 85.73
C GLY A 21 82.89 -21.06 84.42
N ARG A 22 84.10 -20.55 84.16
CA ARG A 22 84.45 -19.89 82.89
C ARG A 22 84.47 -20.87 81.71
N GLU A 23 85.00 -22.07 81.92
CA GLU A 23 85.00 -23.14 80.91
C GLU A 23 83.57 -23.52 80.49
N ARG A 24 82.68 -23.78 81.47
CA ARG A 24 81.27 -24.07 81.20
C ARG A 24 80.50 -22.89 80.59
N ALA A 25 80.89 -21.65 80.88
CA ALA A 25 80.32 -20.47 80.24
C ALA A 25 80.78 -20.36 78.77
N ALA A 26 82.06 -20.63 78.48
CA ALA A 26 82.60 -20.66 77.13
C ALA A 26 81.97 -21.77 76.28
N GLN A 27 81.85 -22.99 76.83
CA GLN A 27 81.17 -24.12 76.17
C GLN A 27 79.71 -23.79 75.82
N ARG A 28 78.98 -23.10 76.70
CA ARG A 28 77.60 -22.64 76.42
C ARG A 28 77.57 -21.58 75.32
N ALA A 29 78.47 -20.60 75.35
CA ALA A 29 78.55 -19.56 74.32
C ALA A 29 78.90 -20.16 72.95
N GLU A 30 79.80 -21.15 72.90
CA GLU A 30 80.13 -21.89 71.68
C GLU A 30 78.95 -22.73 71.17
N GLN A 31 78.22 -23.41 72.06
CA GLN A 31 76.98 -24.12 71.72
C GLN A 31 75.88 -23.18 71.21
N GLN A 32 75.74 -21.98 71.79
CA GLN A 32 74.80 -20.96 71.31
C GLN A 32 75.19 -20.45 69.92
N LEU A 33 76.47 -20.08 69.71
CA LEU A 33 76.97 -19.66 68.40
C LEU A 33 76.87 -20.77 67.34
N HIS A 34 77.00 -22.04 67.72
CA HIS A 34 76.76 -23.17 66.82
C HIS A 34 75.27 -23.29 66.45
N LEU A 35 74.36 -23.17 67.43
CA LEU A 35 72.91 -23.21 67.21
C LEU A 35 72.41 -22.03 66.36
N GLU A 36 72.92 -20.82 66.60
CA GLU A 36 72.61 -19.63 65.79
C GLU A 36 73.05 -19.82 64.34
N ARG A 37 74.23 -20.40 64.10
CA ARG A 37 74.73 -20.72 62.75
C ARG A 37 73.88 -21.76 62.04
N THR A 38 73.48 -22.85 62.72
CA THR A 38 72.65 -23.90 62.10
C THR A 38 71.21 -23.44 61.86
N LEU A 39 70.65 -22.60 62.74
CA LEU A 39 69.35 -21.95 62.50
C LEU A 39 69.39 -20.98 61.32
N LEU A 40 70.48 -20.21 61.16
CA LEU A 40 70.65 -19.26 60.06
C LEU A 40 70.88 -19.97 58.72
N ASP A 41 71.67 -21.05 58.69
CA ASP A 41 71.83 -21.91 57.51
C ASP A 41 70.49 -22.58 57.13
N LEU A 42 69.78 -23.18 58.10
CA LEU A 42 68.45 -23.76 57.86
C LEU A 42 67.46 -22.71 57.32
N HIS A 43 67.47 -21.48 57.85
CA HIS A 43 66.65 -20.39 57.34
C HIS A 43 67.02 -20.02 55.89
N GLN A 44 68.31 -19.96 55.54
CA GLN A 44 68.74 -19.76 54.15
C GLN A 44 68.32 -20.90 53.22
N GLN A 45 68.40 -22.15 53.67
CA GLN A 45 67.95 -23.31 52.91
C GLN A 45 66.44 -23.26 52.66
N CYS A 46 65.64 -22.98 53.69
CA CYS A 46 64.20 -22.75 53.55
C CYS A 46 63.87 -21.58 52.62
N SER A 47 64.61 -20.47 52.68
CA SER A 47 64.36 -19.32 51.79
C SER A 47 64.66 -19.63 50.32
N ARG A 48 65.68 -20.45 50.04
CA ARG A 48 65.98 -20.92 48.68
C ARG A 48 64.87 -21.84 48.16
N LEU A 49 64.52 -22.88 48.91
CA LEU A 49 63.44 -23.81 48.53
C LEU A 49 62.09 -23.12 48.28
N LEU A 50 61.75 -22.09 49.06
CA LEU A 50 60.55 -21.28 48.84
C LEU A 50 60.65 -20.39 47.58
N SER A 51 61.83 -19.86 47.28
CA SER A 51 62.10 -19.09 46.06
C SER A 51 62.05 -19.97 44.81
N ASP A 52 62.65 -21.16 44.87
CA ASP A 52 62.68 -22.14 43.77
C ASP A 52 61.26 -22.63 43.47
N TYR A 53 60.48 -23.00 44.49
CA TYR A 53 59.08 -23.39 44.35
C TYR A 53 58.19 -22.24 43.82
N ALA A 54 58.47 -20.99 44.18
CA ALA A 54 57.77 -19.83 43.61
C ALA A 54 58.06 -19.69 42.10
N ALA A 55 59.33 -19.81 41.70
CA ALA A 55 59.75 -19.74 40.30
C ALA A 55 59.18 -20.88 39.45
N GLU A 56 59.17 -22.13 39.96
CA GLU A 56 58.52 -23.26 39.30
C GLU A 56 57.02 -23.02 39.10
N ARG A 57 56.34 -22.48 40.11
CA ARG A 57 54.91 -22.16 40.06
C ARG A 57 54.60 -21.05 39.06
N GLU A 58 55.43 -20.01 38.97
CA GLU A 58 55.31 -18.95 37.97
C GLU A 58 55.55 -19.48 36.54
N ALA A 59 56.57 -20.31 36.33
CA ALA A 59 56.84 -20.97 35.05
C ALA A 59 55.67 -21.86 34.60
N LEU A 60 55.07 -22.62 35.52
CA LEU A 60 53.87 -23.42 35.26
C LEU A 60 52.67 -22.54 34.87
N HIS A 61 52.41 -21.46 35.61
CA HIS A 61 51.33 -20.51 35.29
C HIS A 61 51.52 -19.84 33.94
N HIS A 62 52.73 -19.40 33.60
CA HIS A 62 53.05 -18.85 32.28
C HIS A 62 52.83 -19.87 31.16
N THR A 63 53.27 -21.12 31.36
CA THR A 63 53.05 -22.20 30.39
C THR A 63 51.56 -22.46 30.17
N GLN A 64 50.77 -22.58 31.24
CA GLN A 64 49.32 -22.74 31.17
C GLN A 64 48.60 -21.50 30.57
N GLN A 65 49.15 -20.30 30.72
CA GLN A 65 48.61 -19.09 30.10
C GLN A 65 48.91 -19.05 28.60
N GLN A 66 50.12 -19.46 28.18
CA GLN A 66 50.49 -19.58 26.76
C GLN A 66 49.64 -20.66 26.05
N GLN A 67 49.45 -21.83 26.68
CA GLN A 67 48.59 -22.90 26.15
C GLN A 67 47.15 -22.42 25.94
N ARG A 68 46.53 -21.79 26.96
CA ARG A 68 45.17 -21.23 26.84
C ARG A 68 45.07 -20.12 25.80
N ARG A 69 46.08 -19.27 25.65
CA ARG A 69 46.12 -18.25 24.56
C ARG A 69 46.19 -18.90 23.18
N ALA A 70 47.00 -19.94 23.00
CA ALA A 70 47.10 -20.67 21.73
C ALA A 70 45.81 -21.44 21.39
N GLU A 71 45.14 -22.01 22.39
CA GLU A 71 43.83 -22.67 22.25
C GLU A 71 42.74 -21.68 21.83
N VAL A 72 42.60 -20.55 22.54
CA VAL A 72 41.66 -19.48 22.17
C VAL A 72 41.93 -18.94 20.76
N ALA A 73 43.21 -18.79 20.37
CA ALA A 73 43.56 -18.38 19.00
C ALA A 73 43.14 -19.41 17.94
N ARG A 74 43.30 -20.72 18.20
CA ARG A 74 42.81 -21.80 17.31
C ARG A 74 41.29 -21.79 17.18
N ILE A 75 40.57 -21.65 18.29
CA ILE A 75 39.10 -21.57 18.31
C ILE A 75 38.63 -20.34 17.52
N HIS A 76 39.28 -19.18 17.71
CA HIS A 76 38.95 -17.96 16.98
C HIS A 76 39.18 -18.12 15.46
N ALA A 77 40.29 -18.72 15.04
CA ALA A 77 40.56 -19.00 13.62
C ALA A 77 39.54 -19.97 13.01
N ALA A 78 39.14 -21.03 13.73
CA ALA A 78 38.10 -21.95 13.29
C ALA A 78 36.73 -21.27 13.15
N VAL A 79 36.36 -20.39 14.09
CA VAL A 79 35.13 -19.58 14.01
C VAL A 79 35.18 -18.61 12.83
N GLN A 80 36.31 -17.94 12.57
CA GLN A 80 36.49 -17.09 11.39
C GLN A 80 36.32 -17.88 10.07
N HIS A 81 36.85 -19.11 10.00
CA HIS A 81 36.67 -19.98 8.83
C HIS A 81 35.18 -20.32 8.61
N MET A 82 34.49 -20.80 9.64
CA MET A 82 33.05 -21.13 9.55
C MET A 82 32.18 -19.91 9.18
N LEU A 83 32.53 -18.71 9.66
CA LEU A 83 31.85 -17.47 9.27
C LEU A 83 32.10 -17.10 7.80
N HIS A 84 33.30 -17.37 7.27
CA HIS A 84 33.62 -17.17 5.86
C HIS A 84 32.88 -18.16 4.97
N ASP A 85 32.88 -19.45 5.32
CA ASP A 85 32.15 -20.51 4.60
C ASP A 85 30.64 -20.22 4.58
N TYR A 86 30.07 -19.78 5.71
CA TYR A 86 28.67 -19.40 5.82
C TYR A 86 28.34 -18.17 4.97
N ALA A 87 29.21 -17.15 4.96
CA ALA A 87 29.04 -15.96 4.11
C ALA A 87 29.08 -16.32 2.62
N ALA A 88 30.04 -17.15 2.19
CA ALA A 88 30.14 -17.63 0.81
C ALA A 88 28.91 -18.47 0.41
N THR A 89 28.46 -19.38 1.28
CA THR A 89 27.26 -20.21 1.05
C THR A 89 26.00 -19.35 0.94
N ARG A 90 25.86 -18.33 1.81
CA ARG A 90 24.74 -17.37 1.76
C ARG A 90 24.77 -16.54 0.47
N GLN A 91 25.94 -16.09 0.03
CA GLN A 91 26.09 -15.33 -1.22
C GLN A 91 25.76 -16.19 -2.45
N ALA A 92 26.19 -17.45 -2.46
CA ALA A 92 25.83 -18.42 -3.52
C ALA A 92 24.30 -18.61 -3.60
N LEU A 93 23.65 -18.92 -2.47
CA LEU A 93 22.20 -19.08 -2.39
C LEU A 93 21.44 -17.82 -2.84
N GLN A 94 21.90 -16.63 -2.43
CA GLN A 94 21.30 -15.37 -2.86
C GLN A 94 21.46 -15.14 -4.37
N SER A 95 22.61 -15.48 -4.95
CA SER A 95 22.82 -15.38 -6.41
C SER A 95 21.92 -16.34 -7.20
N GLU A 96 21.69 -17.55 -6.68
CA GLU A 96 20.78 -18.53 -7.28
C GLU A 96 19.32 -18.06 -7.20
N GLN A 97 18.89 -17.52 -6.05
CA GLN A 97 17.55 -16.95 -5.88
C GLN A 97 17.28 -15.79 -6.86
N LEU A 98 18.27 -14.91 -7.06
CA LEU A 98 18.16 -13.81 -8.04
C LEU A 98 18.11 -14.33 -9.48
N ALA A 99 18.89 -15.36 -9.82
CA ALA A 99 18.83 -15.99 -11.15
C ALA A 99 17.48 -16.67 -11.43
N ARG A 100 16.90 -17.37 -10.43
CA ARG A 100 15.55 -17.95 -10.52
C ARG A 100 14.49 -16.86 -10.74
N LEU A 101 14.50 -15.80 -9.92
CA LEU A 101 13.59 -14.66 -10.05
C LEU A 101 13.68 -13.95 -11.41
N ALA A 102 14.88 -13.82 -11.99
CA ALA A 102 15.05 -13.27 -13.33
C ALA A 102 14.38 -14.15 -14.41
N ASN A 103 14.61 -15.46 -14.36
CA ASN A 103 13.99 -16.42 -15.29
C ASN A 103 12.46 -16.43 -15.16
N ASP A 104 11.92 -16.37 -13.93
CA ASP A 104 10.48 -16.31 -13.68
C ASP A 104 9.85 -15.02 -14.22
N LEU A 105 10.55 -13.88 -14.11
CA LEU A 105 10.10 -12.59 -14.68
C LEU A 105 10.11 -12.61 -16.21
N ASP A 106 11.14 -13.17 -16.86
CA ASP A 106 11.17 -13.29 -18.32
C ASP A 106 10.12 -14.27 -18.84
N ALA A 107 9.82 -15.35 -18.11
CA ALA A 107 8.73 -16.28 -18.43
C ALA A 107 7.34 -15.61 -18.31
N LEU A 108 7.11 -14.84 -17.24
CA LEU A 108 5.88 -14.04 -17.07
C LEU A 108 5.75 -12.95 -18.14
N ARG A 109 6.87 -12.33 -18.53
CA ARG A 109 6.91 -11.37 -19.63
C ARG A 109 6.52 -12.01 -20.96
N LEU A 110 7.13 -13.14 -21.32
CA LEU A 110 6.79 -13.86 -22.56
C LEU A 110 5.31 -14.28 -22.58
N SER A 111 4.79 -14.77 -21.44
CA SER A 111 3.38 -15.14 -21.28
C SER A 111 2.43 -13.94 -21.45
N THR A 112 2.75 -12.79 -20.86
CA THR A 112 1.93 -11.57 -21.01
C THR A 112 2.00 -10.97 -22.41
N GLU A 113 3.17 -10.99 -23.07
CA GLU A 113 3.30 -10.60 -24.48
C GLU A 113 2.45 -11.51 -25.40
N GLN A 114 2.43 -12.83 -25.16
CA GLN A 114 1.55 -13.78 -25.87
C GLN A 114 0.05 -13.56 -25.60
N GLN A 115 -0.33 -13.23 -24.36
CA GLN A 115 -1.71 -12.90 -24.01
C GLN A 115 -2.16 -11.59 -24.66
N ILE A 116 -1.30 -10.58 -24.73
CA ILE A 116 -1.58 -9.31 -25.43
C ILE A 116 -1.78 -9.56 -26.93
N ALA A 117 -0.90 -10.35 -27.57
CA ALA A 117 -1.02 -10.71 -28.98
C ALA A 117 -2.34 -11.46 -29.28
N THR A 118 -2.69 -12.45 -28.45
CA THR A 118 -3.96 -13.19 -28.56
C THR A 118 -5.17 -12.27 -28.43
N ASN A 119 -5.21 -11.42 -27.39
CA ASN A 119 -6.29 -10.46 -27.18
C ASN A 119 -6.40 -9.42 -28.30
N ALA A 120 -5.28 -8.99 -28.89
CA ALA A 120 -5.27 -8.09 -30.04
C ALA A 120 -5.85 -8.76 -31.29
N GLY A 121 -5.47 -10.02 -31.57
CA GLY A 121 -6.03 -10.83 -32.65
C GLY A 121 -7.54 -11.05 -32.51
N GLU A 122 -8.01 -11.40 -31.32
CA GLU A 122 -9.44 -11.51 -31.03
C GLU A 122 -10.19 -10.19 -31.23
N ARG A 123 -9.64 -9.06 -30.76
CA ARG A 123 -10.26 -7.74 -30.94
C ARG A 123 -10.34 -7.35 -32.43
N ALA A 124 -9.32 -7.65 -33.21
CA ALA A 124 -9.32 -7.44 -34.67
C ALA A 124 -10.36 -8.32 -35.38
N LEU A 125 -10.47 -9.60 -35.02
CA LEU A 125 -11.48 -10.51 -35.57
C LEU A 125 -12.91 -10.03 -35.23
N ARG A 126 -13.16 -9.65 -33.98
CA ARG A 126 -14.46 -9.12 -33.52
C ARG A 126 -14.81 -7.81 -34.23
N SER A 127 -13.85 -6.89 -34.43
CA SER A 127 -14.11 -5.63 -35.14
C SER A 127 -14.40 -5.84 -36.63
N ALA A 128 -13.69 -6.76 -37.30
CA ALA A 128 -13.95 -7.13 -38.68
C ALA A 128 -15.36 -7.75 -38.84
N GLN A 129 -15.77 -8.64 -37.93
CA GLN A 129 -17.12 -9.21 -37.92
C GLN A 129 -18.21 -8.14 -37.71
N VAL A 130 -17.98 -7.15 -36.86
CA VAL A 130 -18.91 -6.01 -36.68
C VAL A 130 -18.98 -5.14 -37.94
N GLN A 131 -17.84 -4.83 -38.58
CA GLN A 131 -17.81 -4.09 -39.84
C GLN A 131 -18.54 -4.84 -40.97
N GLN A 132 -18.37 -6.16 -41.07
CA GLN A 132 -19.07 -6.99 -42.05
C GLN A 132 -20.60 -6.96 -41.83
N ARG A 133 -21.06 -7.05 -40.57
CA ARG A 133 -22.50 -6.93 -40.24
C ARG A 133 -23.04 -5.54 -40.57
N LEU A 134 -22.32 -4.48 -40.21
CA LEU A 134 -22.73 -3.10 -40.54
C LEU A 134 -22.81 -2.87 -42.06
N ALA A 135 -21.93 -3.50 -42.84
CA ALA A 135 -21.99 -3.47 -44.30
C ALA A 135 -23.21 -4.23 -44.84
N SER A 136 -23.51 -5.44 -44.36
CA SER A 136 -24.70 -6.18 -44.79
C SER A 136 -26.01 -5.48 -44.39
N ASP A 137 -26.07 -4.91 -43.18
CA ASP A 137 -27.22 -4.15 -42.71
C ASP A 137 -27.44 -2.88 -43.56
N ALA A 138 -26.36 -2.21 -43.97
CA ALA A 138 -26.43 -1.06 -44.87
C ALA A 138 -26.91 -1.45 -46.28
N GLN A 139 -26.43 -2.58 -46.81
CA GLN A 139 -26.89 -3.13 -48.10
C GLN A 139 -28.40 -3.47 -48.04
N GLN A 140 -28.84 -4.26 -47.07
CA GLN A 140 -30.25 -4.63 -46.89
C GLN A 140 -31.17 -3.41 -46.72
N ARG A 141 -30.72 -2.37 -46.01
CA ARG A 141 -31.45 -1.10 -45.90
C ARG A 141 -31.54 -0.38 -47.26
N SER A 142 -30.47 -0.35 -48.04
CA SER A 142 -30.48 0.27 -49.37
C SER A 142 -31.41 -0.48 -50.35
N GLU A 143 -31.41 -1.82 -50.31
CA GLU A 143 -32.31 -2.67 -51.09
C GLU A 143 -33.77 -2.46 -50.68
N SER A 144 -34.05 -2.39 -49.37
CA SER A 144 -35.39 -2.10 -48.84
C SER A 144 -35.91 -0.72 -49.26
N VAL A 145 -35.05 0.30 -49.24
CA VAL A 145 -35.39 1.66 -49.71
C VAL A 145 -35.64 1.66 -51.22
N MET A 146 -34.83 0.97 -52.02
CA MET A 146 -35.05 0.84 -53.46
C MET A 146 -36.37 0.11 -53.76
N ALA A 147 -36.68 -0.99 -53.07
CA ALA A 147 -37.94 -1.70 -53.20
C ALA A 147 -39.16 -0.81 -52.88
N LEU A 148 -39.09 0.00 -51.81
CA LEU A 148 -40.11 0.99 -51.49
C LEU A 148 -40.24 2.07 -52.57
N LEU A 149 -39.13 2.59 -53.11
CA LEU A 149 -39.15 3.58 -54.19
C LEU A 149 -39.78 3.03 -55.48
N HIS A 150 -39.53 1.76 -55.81
CA HIS A 150 -40.22 1.06 -56.89
C HIS A 150 -41.72 0.92 -56.60
N GLN A 151 -42.11 0.45 -55.41
CA GLN A 151 -43.51 0.33 -55.02
C GLN A 151 -44.26 1.67 -55.07
N TYR A 152 -43.64 2.77 -54.62
CA TYR A 152 -44.20 4.12 -54.74
C TYR A 152 -44.31 4.61 -56.19
N ARG A 153 -43.32 4.31 -57.04
CA ARG A 153 -43.37 4.63 -58.48
C ARG A 153 -44.56 3.92 -59.13
N ASP A 154 -44.69 2.63 -58.91
CA ASP A 154 -45.71 1.81 -59.56
C ASP A 154 -47.12 2.14 -59.04
N ALA A 155 -47.27 2.43 -57.74
CA ALA A 155 -48.50 2.96 -57.17
C ALA A 155 -48.90 4.32 -57.77
N ARG A 156 -47.93 5.22 -58.06
CA ARG A 156 -48.23 6.50 -58.74
C ARG A 156 -48.62 6.29 -60.21
N LEU A 157 -48.01 5.34 -60.91
CA LEU A 157 -48.38 5.00 -62.29
C LEU A 157 -49.80 4.40 -62.35
N ALA A 158 -50.13 3.46 -61.45
CA ALA A 158 -51.48 2.90 -61.34
C ALA A 158 -52.53 3.98 -61.01
N ARG A 159 -52.23 4.89 -60.08
CA ARG A 159 -53.13 5.99 -59.72
C ARG A 159 -53.33 6.99 -60.87
N ALA A 160 -52.30 7.23 -61.68
CA ALA A 160 -52.40 8.06 -62.88
C ALA A 160 -53.25 7.39 -63.98
N ALA A 161 -53.11 6.07 -64.19
CA ALA A 161 -53.96 5.32 -65.10
C ALA A 161 -55.44 5.35 -64.69
N GLN A 162 -55.75 5.11 -63.40
CA GLN A 162 -57.10 5.22 -62.85
C GLN A 162 -57.71 6.62 -63.05
N LEU A 163 -56.93 7.69 -62.85
CA LEU A 163 -57.39 9.06 -63.10
C LEU A 163 -57.63 9.33 -64.58
N HIS A 164 -56.83 8.74 -65.48
CA HIS A 164 -57.03 8.86 -66.92
C HIS A 164 -58.34 8.17 -67.34
N GLU A 165 -58.55 6.93 -66.93
CA GLU A 165 -59.77 6.14 -67.18
C GLU A 165 -61.04 6.86 -66.64
N GLN A 166 -60.97 7.42 -65.42
CA GLN A 166 -62.06 8.24 -64.87
C GLN A 166 -62.33 9.51 -65.68
N LEU A 167 -61.28 10.18 -66.16
CA LEU A 167 -61.42 11.37 -67.01
C LEU A 167 -62.03 11.01 -68.36
N GLU A 168 -61.61 9.91 -69.00
CA GLU A 168 -62.18 9.42 -70.25
C GLU A 168 -63.65 8.99 -70.08
N ALA A 169 -63.99 8.25 -69.01
CA ALA A 169 -65.37 7.92 -68.68
C ALA A 169 -66.24 9.17 -68.48
N SER A 170 -65.74 10.16 -67.73
CA SER A 170 -66.44 11.45 -67.55
C SER A 170 -66.57 12.27 -68.85
N ALA A 171 -65.63 12.10 -69.79
CA ALA A 171 -65.68 12.73 -71.11
C ALA A 171 -66.69 12.01 -72.01
N HIS A 172 -66.76 10.69 -71.96
CA HIS A 172 -67.80 9.89 -72.63
C HIS A 172 -69.20 10.22 -72.10
N GLN A 173 -69.38 10.30 -70.78
CA GLN A 173 -70.64 10.67 -70.16
C GLN A 173 -71.06 12.11 -70.48
N ARG A 174 -70.11 13.05 -70.59
CA ARG A 174 -70.39 14.41 -71.07
C ARG A 174 -70.73 14.44 -72.57
N ARG A 175 -70.04 13.66 -73.41
CA ARG A 175 -70.36 13.52 -74.84
C ARG A 175 -71.76 12.94 -75.05
N SER A 176 -72.15 11.89 -74.31
CA SER A 176 -73.50 11.32 -74.42
C SER A 176 -74.57 12.26 -73.87
N ALA A 177 -74.34 12.90 -72.70
CA ALA A 177 -75.28 13.88 -72.16
C ALA A 177 -75.49 15.07 -73.10
N VAL A 178 -74.44 15.58 -73.74
CA VAL A 178 -74.55 16.63 -74.77
C VAL A 178 -75.26 16.12 -76.03
N ALA A 179 -75.02 14.88 -76.45
CA ALA A 179 -75.76 14.28 -77.58
C ALA A 179 -77.26 14.15 -77.28
N THR A 180 -77.65 13.72 -76.08
CA THR A 180 -79.05 13.70 -75.62
C THR A 180 -79.63 15.11 -75.55
N GLN A 181 -78.93 16.07 -74.91
CA GLN A 181 -79.39 17.46 -74.89
C GLN A 181 -79.54 18.06 -76.29
N LEU A 182 -78.70 17.68 -77.27
CA LEU A 182 -78.85 18.11 -78.66
C LEU A 182 -80.03 17.42 -79.36
N SER A 183 -80.37 16.16 -79.05
CA SER A 183 -81.62 15.54 -79.55
C SER A 183 -82.85 16.17 -78.92
N ASP A 184 -82.82 16.45 -77.62
CA ASP A 184 -83.92 17.07 -76.88
C ASP A 184 -84.13 18.52 -77.34
N PHE A 185 -83.04 19.26 -77.61
CA PHE A 185 -83.10 20.60 -78.17
C PHE A 185 -83.53 20.59 -79.65
N ALA A 186 -83.19 19.56 -80.43
CA ALA A 186 -83.72 19.38 -81.78
C ALA A 186 -85.24 19.15 -81.77
N GLN A 187 -85.72 18.26 -80.90
CA GLN A 187 -87.16 18.05 -80.67
C GLN A 187 -87.84 19.34 -80.16
N SER A 188 -87.25 20.02 -79.18
CA SER A 188 -87.74 21.29 -78.65
C SER A 188 -87.76 22.41 -79.69
N ARG A 189 -86.82 22.40 -80.66
CA ARG A 189 -86.80 23.32 -81.80
C ARG A 189 -87.84 22.94 -82.85
N GLN A 190 -88.11 21.66 -83.05
CA GLN A 190 -89.19 21.17 -83.89
C GLN A 190 -90.56 21.59 -83.33
N GLN A 191 -90.72 21.56 -81.99
CA GLN A 191 -91.89 22.10 -81.28
C GLN A 191 -91.95 23.64 -81.32
N ARG A 192 -90.83 24.35 -81.09
CA ARG A 192 -90.78 25.83 -81.18
C ARG A 192 -90.96 26.36 -82.60
N ASN A 193 -90.64 25.60 -83.64
CA ASN A 193 -90.96 25.99 -85.02
C ASN A 193 -92.48 26.06 -85.30
N LEU A 194 -93.33 25.54 -84.42
CA LEU A 194 -94.79 25.73 -84.47
C LEU A 194 -95.28 26.94 -83.65
N VAL A 195 -94.42 27.57 -82.82
CA VAL A 195 -94.81 28.59 -81.85
C VAL A 195 -93.76 29.70 -81.75
N TYR A 196 -94.16 30.92 -82.17
CA TYR A 196 -93.40 32.18 -82.19
C TYR A 196 -92.40 32.39 -83.34
N LEU A 197 -92.96 32.88 -84.46
CA LEU A 197 -92.26 33.73 -85.43
C LEU A 197 -92.52 35.21 -85.07
N ALA A 198 -92.02 35.70 -83.92
CA ALA A 198 -92.21 37.08 -83.47
C ALA A 198 -91.11 37.62 -82.53
N ALA A 199 -90.70 38.87 -82.80
CA ALA A 199 -90.02 39.84 -81.91
C ALA A 199 -88.61 39.55 -81.32
N LEU A 200 -87.62 40.26 -81.86
CA LEU A 200 -86.45 40.86 -81.17
C LEU A 200 -86.90 42.20 -80.51
N PRO A 201 -86.09 43.01 -79.74
CA PRO A 201 -84.63 43.06 -79.64
C PRO A 201 -84.03 43.10 -78.17
N PRO A 202 -83.23 44.08 -77.65
CA PRO A 202 -81.80 43.79 -77.39
C PRO A 202 -81.16 44.27 -76.05
N ASN A 203 -79.88 43.89 -75.86
CA ASN A 203 -78.74 44.70 -75.37
C ASN A 203 -78.16 44.52 -73.92
N ALA A 204 -76.86 44.85 -73.80
CA ALA A 204 -76.06 45.28 -72.62
C ALA A 204 -75.61 44.30 -71.48
N ALA A 205 -74.35 43.84 -71.59
CA ALA A 205 -73.22 43.83 -70.63
C ALA A 205 -73.37 43.70 -69.07
N SER A 206 -72.40 43.03 -68.43
CA SER A 206 -71.96 43.32 -67.03
C SER A 206 -70.55 42.81 -66.62
N GLN A 207 -69.98 43.52 -65.64
CA GLN A 207 -68.66 43.48 -64.98
C GLN A 207 -68.53 42.32 -63.95
N THR A 208 -67.39 41.61 -63.78
CA THR A 208 -66.12 41.81 -63.01
C THR A 208 -66.15 41.71 -61.46
N ALA A 209 -64.99 41.35 -60.87
CA ALA A 209 -64.63 41.24 -59.43
C ALA A 209 -65.07 39.93 -58.70
N ALA A 210 -64.50 39.51 -57.56
CA ALA A 210 -63.12 39.56 -56.99
C ALA A 210 -63.11 38.74 -55.66
N ALA A 211 -62.00 38.10 -55.26
CA ALA A 211 -61.88 37.45 -53.94
C ALA A 211 -60.42 37.33 -53.45
N THR A 212 -60.22 37.44 -52.13
CA THR A 212 -58.92 37.47 -51.42
C THR A 212 -58.91 36.43 -50.29
N VAL A 213 -57.76 35.91 -49.84
CA VAL A 213 -57.45 35.58 -48.42
C VAL A 213 -55.99 35.05 -48.20
N GLN A 214 -55.41 35.41 -47.04
CA GLN A 214 -54.22 34.89 -46.34
C GLN A 214 -54.55 34.93 -44.81
N PRO A 215 -53.92 34.20 -43.84
CA PRO A 215 -52.50 34.24 -43.40
C PRO A 215 -51.85 32.81 -43.32
N ILE A 216 -50.89 32.33 -42.47
CA ILE A 216 -50.30 32.61 -41.13
C ILE A 216 -48.78 32.18 -41.09
N SER A 217 -48.02 32.54 -40.04
CA SER A 217 -46.67 32.05 -39.69
C SER A 217 -46.48 32.00 -38.14
N LEU A 218 -45.39 31.43 -37.57
CA LEU A 218 -44.75 31.81 -36.27
C LEU A 218 -43.59 30.86 -35.76
N ARG A 219 -42.46 31.45 -35.30
CA ARG A 219 -41.53 31.08 -34.17
C ARG A 219 -40.74 29.72 -34.11
N SER A 220 -39.62 29.53 -33.35
CA SER A 220 -38.48 30.41 -32.90
C SER A 220 -37.38 29.71 -32.02
N ALA A 221 -36.08 29.82 -32.37
CA ALA A 221 -34.82 29.92 -31.54
C ALA A 221 -34.57 28.98 -30.30
N PRO A 222 -33.55 29.15 -29.38
CA PRO A 222 -32.26 29.92 -29.35
C PRO A 222 -31.00 29.19 -28.72
N LEU A 223 -29.85 29.92 -28.57
CA LEU A 223 -28.82 29.92 -27.46
C LEU A 223 -27.29 29.62 -27.68
N LEU A 224 -26.47 30.59 -27.18
CA LEU A 224 -25.16 30.68 -26.46
C LEU A 224 -24.23 29.41 -26.20
N GLN A 225 -22.91 29.47 -25.83
CA GLN A 225 -21.97 30.54 -25.37
C GLN A 225 -20.44 30.15 -25.40
N ALA A 226 -19.55 31.16 -25.34
CA ALA A 226 -18.24 31.28 -24.61
C ALA A 226 -16.99 30.35 -24.82
N ALA A 227 -15.79 30.95 -24.68
CA ALA A 227 -14.51 30.32 -24.28
C ALA A 227 -13.44 31.36 -23.82
N VAL A 228 -12.57 31.04 -22.84
CA VAL A 228 -11.38 31.82 -22.41
C VAL A 228 -10.24 30.87 -21.88
N PRO A 229 -9.07 31.27 -21.31
CA PRO A 229 -7.78 30.69 -21.69
C PRO A 229 -7.11 29.78 -20.61
N GLY A 230 -5.83 29.43 -20.79
CA GLY A 230 -5.01 28.72 -19.78
C GLY A 230 -3.56 29.24 -19.67
N LEU A 231 -2.87 28.86 -18.59
CA LEU A 231 -1.41 29.01 -18.34
C LEU A 231 -1.00 28.16 -17.11
N ALA A 232 0.31 28.05 -16.81
CA ALA A 232 0.85 26.97 -15.94
C ALA A 232 2.04 27.35 -15.00
N HIS A 233 2.36 26.40 -14.10
CA HIS A 233 3.72 25.96 -13.65
C HIS A 233 4.40 26.47 -12.33
N LEU A 234 4.81 25.49 -11.48
CA LEU A 234 5.98 25.44 -10.54
C LEU A 234 6.01 26.33 -9.25
N PRO A 235 7.00 26.18 -8.30
CA PRO A 235 7.16 24.98 -7.43
C PRO A 235 7.64 25.18 -5.95
N GLY A 236 7.38 24.17 -5.09
CA GLY A 236 8.39 23.47 -4.24
C GLY A 236 9.03 24.10 -2.97
N ARG A 237 9.16 23.28 -1.90
CA ARG A 237 10.35 23.18 -1.01
C ARG A 237 10.36 21.88 -0.18
N SER A 238 11.43 21.60 0.57
CA SER A 238 11.76 20.27 1.14
C SER A 238 12.45 20.32 2.50
N GLY A 239 12.28 19.28 3.35
CA GLY A 239 13.24 18.94 4.42
C GLY A 239 12.68 18.20 5.65
N ALA A 240 12.63 16.86 5.62
CA ALA A 240 12.38 16.01 6.80
C ALA A 240 12.83 14.50 6.73
N PRO A 241 13.94 14.08 6.06
CA PRO A 241 14.03 12.70 5.56
C PRO A 241 14.24 11.57 6.59
N ASP A 242 15.00 11.83 7.66
CA ASP A 242 15.87 10.81 8.28
C ASP A 242 15.22 9.84 9.29
N VAL A 243 14.00 10.11 9.77
CA VAL A 243 13.32 9.25 10.76
C VAL A 243 12.48 8.17 10.07
N ALA A 244 11.61 8.57 9.15
CA ALA A 244 10.77 7.62 8.40
C ALA A 244 11.61 6.64 7.57
N GLN A 245 12.79 7.05 7.10
CA GLN A 245 13.68 6.17 6.31
C GLN A 245 14.32 5.04 7.15
N ARG A 246 14.33 5.14 8.48
CA ARG A 246 14.75 4.05 9.39
C ARG A 246 13.58 3.11 9.68
N LEU A 247 12.41 3.69 9.97
CA LEU A 247 11.19 2.94 10.30
C LEU A 247 10.62 2.18 9.07
N ALA A 248 10.84 2.70 7.86
CA ALA A 248 10.49 2.05 6.59
C ALA A 248 11.49 0.97 6.12
N GLN A 249 12.58 0.69 6.83
CA GLN A 249 13.56 -0.36 6.42
C GLN A 249 13.06 -1.81 6.59
N GLY A 250 11.78 -2.02 6.89
CA GLY A 250 11.11 -3.33 6.80
C GLY A 250 11.50 -4.35 7.86
N GLY A 251 12.50 -4.07 8.70
CA GLY A 251 13.14 -5.07 9.58
C GLY A 251 12.20 -5.81 10.51
N ILE A 252 11.29 -5.11 11.19
CA ILE A 252 10.37 -5.73 12.16
C ILE A 252 9.25 -6.51 11.43
N LEU A 253 8.73 -5.98 10.32
CA LEU A 253 7.76 -6.68 9.48
C LEU A 253 8.34 -7.96 8.86
N ALA A 254 9.57 -7.90 8.34
CA ALA A 254 10.30 -9.05 7.81
C ALA A 254 10.65 -10.06 8.92
N TYR A 255 11.02 -9.59 10.11
CA TYR A 255 11.23 -10.45 11.28
C TYR A 255 9.94 -11.13 11.75
N ALA A 256 8.81 -10.43 11.76
CA ALA A 256 7.50 -10.99 12.09
C ALA A 256 7.06 -12.04 11.06
N GLN A 257 7.29 -11.79 9.76
CA GLN A 257 7.05 -12.77 8.69
C GLN A 257 7.99 -13.97 8.80
N MET A 258 9.27 -13.77 9.11
CA MET A 258 10.24 -14.84 9.34
C MET A 258 9.86 -15.70 10.56
N ALA A 259 9.51 -15.08 11.68
CA ALA A 259 9.02 -15.78 12.87
C ALA A 259 7.74 -16.58 12.54
N ARG A 260 6.80 -16.00 11.78
CA ARG A 260 5.59 -16.69 11.32
C ARG A 260 5.91 -17.91 10.45
N VAL A 261 6.76 -17.77 9.44
CA VAL A 261 7.15 -18.89 8.55
C VAL A 261 7.97 -19.94 9.31
N SER A 262 8.85 -19.52 10.21
CA SER A 262 9.62 -20.42 11.09
C SER A 262 8.68 -21.24 11.97
N ILE A 263 7.75 -20.58 12.66
CA ILE A 263 6.74 -21.24 13.50
C ILE A 263 5.91 -22.19 12.64
N ALA A 264 5.23 -21.69 11.59
CA ALA A 264 4.39 -22.49 10.68
C ALA A 264 5.08 -23.78 10.20
N ARG A 265 6.36 -23.70 9.80
CA ARG A 265 7.18 -24.84 9.37
C ARG A 265 7.40 -25.87 10.46
N GLU A 266 7.68 -25.46 11.70
CA GLU A 266 7.81 -26.40 12.83
C GLU A 266 6.48 -27.12 13.13
N LEU A 267 5.33 -26.45 12.92
CA LEU A 267 4.00 -27.04 13.18
C LEU A 267 3.67 -28.18 12.23
N ASP A 268 4.02 -28.01 10.94
CA ASP A 268 3.70 -28.99 9.90
C ASP A 268 4.74 -30.11 9.83
N ASN A 269 5.98 -29.86 10.25
CA ASN A 269 7.02 -30.89 10.39
C ASN A 269 6.83 -31.79 11.62
N HIS A 270 6.42 -31.23 12.77
CA HIS A 270 6.48 -31.93 14.07
C HIS A 270 5.12 -32.16 14.75
N GLY A 271 4.02 -31.60 14.22
CA GLY A 271 2.65 -31.93 14.61
C GLY A 271 2.38 -31.70 16.10
N ALA A 272 2.26 -32.79 16.87
CA ALA A 272 1.95 -32.77 18.31
C ALA A 272 3.19 -32.92 19.23
N THR A 273 4.39 -33.11 18.66
CA THR A 273 5.62 -33.44 19.41
C THR A 273 6.75 -32.45 19.12
N LEU A 274 6.63 -31.24 19.68
CA LEU A 274 7.72 -30.25 19.70
C LEU A 274 8.74 -30.60 20.81
N SER A 275 10.04 -30.56 20.49
CA SER A 275 11.10 -30.68 21.49
C SER A 275 11.20 -29.44 22.38
N ASP A 276 11.89 -29.54 23.52
CA ASP A 276 12.08 -28.40 24.43
C ASP A 276 13.00 -27.33 23.84
N GLU A 277 13.94 -27.71 22.97
CA GLU A 277 14.81 -26.79 22.23
C GLU A 277 14.00 -25.98 21.19
N GLN A 278 13.14 -26.64 20.41
CA GLN A 278 12.20 -25.97 19.50
C GLN A 278 11.23 -25.04 20.25
N GLN A 279 10.72 -25.46 21.42
CA GLN A 279 9.88 -24.60 22.27
C GLN A 279 10.64 -23.35 22.74
N GLN A 280 11.90 -23.49 23.16
CA GLN A 280 12.75 -22.35 23.55
C GLN A 280 13.04 -21.42 22.36
N GLN A 281 13.35 -21.97 21.18
CA GLN A 281 13.59 -21.19 19.96
C GLN A 281 12.34 -20.41 19.52
N ILE A 282 11.17 -21.05 19.50
CA ILE A 282 9.89 -20.40 19.18
C ILE A 282 9.58 -19.29 20.19
N LYS A 283 9.79 -19.54 21.50
CA LYS A 283 9.60 -18.51 22.53
C LYS A 283 10.53 -17.32 22.31
N ALA A 284 11.83 -17.56 22.08
CA ALA A 284 12.81 -16.51 21.85
C ALA A 284 12.49 -15.67 20.59
N GLN A 285 11.95 -16.28 19.54
CA GLN A 285 11.47 -15.55 18.36
C GLN A 285 10.35 -14.56 18.71
N ILE A 286 9.33 -15.00 19.47
CA ILE A 286 8.20 -14.15 19.87
C ILE A 286 8.61 -13.11 20.93
N ASP A 287 9.47 -13.45 21.89
CA ASP A 287 10.06 -12.50 22.85
C ASP A 287 10.82 -11.38 22.10
N GLY A 288 11.61 -11.74 21.08
CA GLY A 288 12.32 -10.78 20.23
C GLY A 288 11.37 -9.89 19.41
N LEU A 289 10.23 -10.42 18.97
CA LEU A 289 9.18 -9.63 18.31
C LEU A 289 8.54 -8.64 19.29
N ALA A 290 8.26 -9.06 20.53
CA ALA A 290 7.70 -8.19 21.56
C ALA A 290 8.60 -7.01 21.88
N ASN A 291 9.90 -7.24 22.08
CA ASN A 291 10.88 -6.18 22.32
C ASN A 291 10.95 -5.21 21.12
N SER A 292 11.00 -5.74 19.90
CA SER A 292 11.06 -4.93 18.67
C SER A 292 9.82 -4.04 18.50
N VAL A 293 8.62 -4.56 18.83
CA VAL A 293 7.38 -3.79 18.79
C VAL A 293 7.33 -2.75 19.91
N ALA A 294 7.74 -3.09 21.13
CA ALA A 294 7.79 -2.13 22.25
C ALA A 294 8.76 -0.96 21.99
N ASP A 295 9.87 -1.22 21.31
CA ASP A 295 10.80 -0.19 20.86
C ASP A 295 10.22 0.64 19.70
N LEU A 296 9.52 0.03 18.74
CA LEU A 296 8.76 0.73 17.69
C LEU A 296 7.71 1.69 18.26
N VAL A 297 6.93 1.26 19.27
CA VAL A 297 5.97 2.14 19.97
C VAL A 297 6.70 3.32 20.62
N ARG A 298 7.85 3.07 21.25
CA ARG A 298 8.66 4.13 21.88
C ARG A 298 9.20 5.13 20.86
N GLU A 299 9.68 4.67 19.70
CA GLU A 299 10.13 5.56 18.62
C GLU A 299 8.97 6.38 18.03
N ILE A 300 7.79 5.78 17.82
CA ILE A 300 6.59 6.50 17.37
C ILE A 300 6.18 7.59 18.39
N VAL A 301 6.24 7.31 19.69
CA VAL A 301 5.96 8.31 20.75
C VAL A 301 6.98 9.45 20.76
N LEU A 302 8.27 9.17 20.48
CA LEU A 302 9.33 10.18 20.47
C LEU A 302 9.36 11.02 19.18
N ALA A 303 9.13 10.40 18.03
CA ALA A 303 9.08 11.08 16.72
C ALA A 303 7.78 11.87 16.50
N ARG A 304 6.76 11.62 17.31
CA ARG A 304 5.35 12.01 17.14
C ARG A 304 5.09 13.46 16.74
N SER A 305 5.91 14.40 17.23
CA SER A 305 5.77 15.85 16.99
C SER A 305 6.61 16.38 15.83
N ALA A 306 7.50 15.56 15.24
CA ALA A 306 8.43 15.94 14.18
C ALA A 306 8.10 15.31 12.81
N MET A 307 7.10 14.42 12.74
CA MET A 307 6.71 13.72 11.51
C MET A 307 5.78 14.55 10.63
N SER A 308 6.05 14.59 9.32
CA SER A 308 5.13 15.10 8.32
C SER A 308 3.98 14.13 8.01
N ASP A 309 2.89 14.61 7.41
CA ASP A 309 1.68 13.82 7.12
C ASP A 309 1.97 12.57 6.27
N VAL A 310 2.82 12.71 5.25
CA VAL A 310 3.27 11.59 4.39
C VAL A 310 4.02 10.52 5.21
N GLN A 311 4.81 10.93 6.20
CA GLN A 311 5.53 10.02 7.07
C GLN A 311 4.62 9.36 8.11
N ARG A 312 3.59 10.08 8.59
CA ARG A 312 2.53 9.51 9.44
C ARG A 312 1.75 8.43 8.69
N GLN A 313 1.38 8.69 7.43
CA GLN A 313 0.74 7.69 6.57
C GLN A 313 1.64 6.48 6.32
N GLN A 314 2.90 6.69 5.90
CA GLN A 314 3.85 5.59 5.64
C GLN A 314 4.10 4.69 6.86
N ILE A 315 4.11 5.25 8.07
CA ILE A 315 4.25 4.46 9.30
C ILE A 315 2.92 3.81 9.69
N GLY A 316 1.77 4.43 9.45
CA GLY A 316 0.45 3.77 9.56
C GLY A 316 0.35 2.53 8.68
N ASP A 317 0.63 2.65 7.38
CA ASP A 317 0.64 1.54 6.42
C ASP A 317 1.55 0.37 6.88
N TYR A 318 2.68 0.70 7.51
CA TYR A 318 3.64 -0.27 8.06
C TYR A 318 3.15 -0.94 9.34
N VAL A 319 2.61 -0.17 10.30
CA VAL A 319 2.02 -0.67 11.55
C VAL A 319 0.82 -1.57 11.25
N ASP A 320 -0.02 -1.22 10.29
CA ASP A 320 -1.16 -2.04 9.84
C ASP A 320 -0.71 -3.31 9.08
N GLY A 321 0.41 -3.26 8.36
CA GLY A 321 1.05 -4.44 7.77
C GLY A 321 1.58 -5.41 8.84
N LEU A 322 2.17 -4.86 9.90
CA LEU A 322 2.69 -5.60 11.04
C LEU A 322 1.56 -6.18 11.91
N GLY A 323 0.49 -5.41 12.17
CA GLY A 323 -0.72 -5.87 12.87
C GLY A 323 -1.40 -7.05 12.17
N ARG A 324 -1.59 -6.97 10.84
CA ARG A 324 -2.09 -8.11 10.03
C ARG A 324 -1.19 -9.34 10.11
N THR A 325 0.14 -9.14 10.18
CA THR A 325 1.11 -10.25 10.33
C THR A 325 1.01 -10.91 11.71
N ILE A 326 0.79 -10.13 12.77
CA ILE A 326 0.60 -10.63 14.14
C ILE A 326 -0.75 -11.33 14.31
N GLN A 327 -1.84 -10.81 13.72
CA GLN A 327 -3.14 -11.50 13.69
C GLN A 327 -3.05 -12.87 12.99
N ALA A 328 -2.32 -12.95 11.89
CA ALA A 328 -2.07 -14.23 11.21
C ALA A 328 -1.23 -15.18 12.08
N LEU A 329 -0.23 -14.66 12.81
CA LEU A 329 0.58 -15.44 13.75
C LEU A 329 -0.24 -15.96 14.95
N GLN A 330 -1.17 -15.15 15.48
CA GLN A 330 -2.14 -15.59 16.49
C GLN A 330 -3.04 -16.72 15.97
N HIS A 331 -3.49 -16.63 14.71
CA HIS A 331 -4.26 -17.70 14.08
C HIS A 331 -3.46 -19.00 13.96
N ASP A 332 -2.21 -18.93 13.51
CA ASP A 332 -1.35 -20.11 13.38
C ASP A 332 -1.06 -20.76 14.76
N VAL A 333 -0.87 -19.96 15.82
CA VAL A 333 -0.70 -20.47 17.21
C VAL A 333 -2.03 -20.99 17.80
N MET A 334 -3.18 -20.45 17.41
CA MET A 334 -4.50 -21.01 17.76
C MET A 334 -4.71 -22.38 17.08
N VAL A 335 -4.32 -22.53 15.81
CA VAL A 335 -4.33 -23.82 15.09
C VAL A 335 -3.39 -24.83 15.77
N LEU A 336 -2.24 -24.38 16.28
CA LEU A 336 -1.38 -25.18 17.16
C LEU A 336 -2.13 -25.66 18.41
N GLN A 337 -2.78 -24.75 19.14
CA GLN A 337 -3.46 -25.08 20.39
C GLN A 337 -4.60 -26.10 20.17
N ALA A 338 -5.24 -26.08 18.99
CA ALA A 338 -6.17 -27.12 18.55
C ALA A 338 -5.46 -28.46 18.23
N LYS A 339 -4.37 -28.45 17.43
CA LYS A 339 -3.55 -29.64 17.11
C LYS A 339 -2.96 -30.31 18.38
N LEU A 340 -2.60 -29.52 19.40
CA LEU A 340 -2.01 -29.95 20.68
C LEU A 340 -3.06 -30.26 21.77
N SER A 341 -4.35 -30.27 21.44
CA SER A 341 -5.42 -30.57 22.42
C SER A 341 -5.29 -31.95 23.08
N THR A 342 -4.70 -32.93 22.39
CA THR A 342 -4.38 -34.28 22.89
C THR A 342 -2.97 -34.43 23.48
N ALA A 343 -2.15 -33.37 23.45
CA ALA A 343 -0.75 -33.40 23.86
C ALA A 343 -0.56 -33.25 25.39
N PRO A 344 0.66 -33.52 25.92
CA PRO A 344 0.99 -33.30 27.32
C PRO A 344 0.69 -31.88 27.82
N GLU A 345 0.50 -31.72 29.13
CA GLU A 345 0.16 -30.41 29.69
C GLU A 345 1.26 -29.36 29.53
N SER A 346 2.54 -29.76 29.44
CA SER A 346 3.66 -28.87 29.10
C SER A 346 3.40 -28.14 27.78
N HIS A 347 3.11 -28.89 26.71
CA HIS A 347 2.86 -28.37 25.37
C HIS A 347 1.60 -27.48 25.32
N ARG A 348 0.54 -27.83 26.06
CA ARG A 348 -0.67 -27.01 26.16
C ARG A 348 -0.45 -25.71 26.95
N ARG A 349 0.33 -25.75 28.04
CA ARG A 349 0.72 -24.54 28.80
C ARG A 349 1.66 -23.64 27.99
N PHE A 350 2.56 -24.22 27.20
CA PHE A 350 3.45 -23.52 26.28
C PHE A 350 2.65 -22.73 25.22
N ALA A 351 1.73 -23.37 24.50
CA ALA A 351 0.90 -22.71 23.49
C ALA A 351 0.06 -21.55 24.07
N ALA A 352 -0.53 -21.75 25.27
CA ALA A 352 -1.23 -20.68 25.98
C ALA A 352 -0.30 -19.51 26.37
N GLY A 353 0.95 -19.81 26.76
CA GLY A 353 1.98 -18.81 27.01
C GLY A 353 2.31 -17.96 25.78
N LEU A 354 2.48 -18.59 24.60
CA LEU A 354 2.70 -17.85 23.35
C LEU A 354 1.52 -16.94 23.00
N ASN A 355 0.28 -17.43 23.13
CA ASN A 355 -0.92 -16.64 22.86
C ASN A 355 -1.05 -15.42 23.79
N ASN A 356 -0.67 -15.54 25.07
CA ASN A 356 -0.63 -14.39 25.99
C ASN A 356 0.37 -13.32 25.54
N ILE A 357 1.56 -13.71 25.07
CA ILE A 357 2.58 -12.77 24.57
C ILE A 357 2.08 -12.13 23.26
N LEU A 358 1.56 -12.91 22.31
CA LEU A 358 1.02 -12.38 21.05
C LEU A 358 -0.18 -11.43 21.27
N ALA A 359 -1.00 -11.64 22.31
CA ALA A 359 -2.08 -10.72 22.68
C ALA A 359 -1.55 -9.39 23.23
N MET A 360 -0.45 -9.40 24.00
CA MET A 360 0.25 -8.20 24.43
C MET A 360 0.81 -7.42 23.23
N ILE A 361 1.53 -8.10 22.34
CA ILE A 361 2.10 -7.47 21.13
C ILE A 361 1.00 -6.84 20.26
N ALA A 362 -0.11 -7.53 20.02
CA ALA A 362 -1.20 -6.98 19.23
C ALA A 362 -1.81 -5.72 19.84
N ARG A 363 -1.90 -5.65 21.18
CA ARG A 363 -2.36 -4.47 21.91
C ARG A 363 -1.37 -3.30 21.81
N ASP A 364 -0.07 -3.58 21.83
CA ASP A 364 0.96 -2.54 21.65
C ASP A 364 0.97 -1.98 20.22
N VAL A 365 0.61 -2.80 19.22
CA VAL A 365 0.39 -2.35 17.83
C VAL A 365 -0.89 -1.53 17.70
N GLU A 366 -2.00 -1.94 18.32
CA GLU A 366 -3.24 -1.17 18.38
C GLU A 366 -3.03 0.20 19.06
N ASN A 367 -2.25 0.22 20.15
CA ASN A 367 -1.78 1.46 20.79
C ASN A 367 -0.94 2.32 19.82
N ALA A 368 -0.10 1.73 18.96
CA ALA A 368 0.69 2.47 17.97
C ALA A 368 -0.18 3.14 16.91
N THR A 369 -1.16 2.42 16.34
CA THR A 369 -2.14 2.99 15.40
C THR A 369 -2.93 4.12 16.07
N ALA A 370 -3.45 3.91 17.28
CA ALA A 370 -4.14 4.95 18.04
C ALA A 370 -3.25 6.18 18.37
N LEU A 371 -1.94 5.98 18.60
CA LEU A 371 -0.99 7.08 18.80
C LEU A 371 -0.73 7.88 17.52
N LEU A 372 -0.82 7.26 16.34
CA LEU A 372 -0.76 7.96 15.06
C LEU A 372 -2.08 8.68 14.74
N ASP A 373 -3.23 8.13 15.16
CA ASP A 373 -4.56 8.71 14.98
C ASP A 373 -4.88 9.89 15.91
N LEU A 374 -4.43 9.84 17.17
CA LEU A 374 -4.68 10.89 18.17
C LEU A 374 -3.79 12.14 17.99
N LEU A 375 -3.50 12.54 16.75
CA LEU A 375 -2.68 13.71 16.41
C LEU A 375 -3.45 14.73 15.55
N PRO A 376 -3.30 16.04 15.81
CA PRO A 376 -3.71 17.04 14.83
C PRO A 376 -2.92 16.83 13.52
N GLY A 377 -3.65 16.65 12.42
CA GLY A 377 -3.09 16.31 11.10
C GLY A 377 -3.11 14.82 10.76
N ASN A 378 -3.59 13.93 11.63
CA ASN A 378 -4.22 12.71 11.16
C ASN A 378 -5.69 13.03 10.84
N ILE A 379 -6.13 12.71 9.62
CA ILE A 379 -7.50 12.92 9.14
C ILE A 379 -8.07 11.60 8.57
N SER A 380 -7.87 10.50 9.29
CA SER A 380 -8.52 9.20 9.05
C SER A 380 -10.03 9.20 9.38
N SER A 381 -10.72 10.32 9.10
CA SER A 381 -12.19 10.45 9.16
C SER A 381 -12.71 11.63 8.32
N MET A 382 -12.54 11.50 6.99
CA MET A 382 -13.20 12.27 5.93
C MET A 382 -12.74 13.73 5.66
N PRO A 383 -13.03 14.29 4.47
CA PRO A 383 -13.61 13.66 3.28
C PRO A 383 -12.58 13.43 2.15
N GLN A 384 -12.94 12.56 1.22
CA GLN A 384 -12.36 12.55 -0.13
C GLN A 384 -12.50 13.95 -0.74
N ARG A 385 -11.41 14.53 -1.27
CA ARG A 385 -11.50 15.81 -1.99
C ARG A 385 -12.35 15.61 -3.24
N ASP A 386 -13.47 16.32 -3.33
CA ASP A 386 -14.32 16.25 -4.51
C ASP A 386 -13.66 16.95 -5.70
N ASP A 387 -13.91 16.47 -6.91
CA ASP A 387 -13.50 17.17 -8.12
C ASP A 387 -14.47 18.31 -8.42
N LEU A 388 -14.26 19.45 -7.75
CA LEU A 388 -15.12 20.62 -7.90
C LEU A 388 -15.21 21.12 -9.36
N THR A 389 -14.33 20.73 -10.28
CA THR A 389 -14.49 21.03 -11.72
C THR A 389 -15.71 20.39 -12.38
N VAL A 390 -16.35 19.40 -11.75
CA VAL A 390 -17.65 18.87 -12.18
C VAL A 390 -18.76 19.95 -12.11
N ILE A 391 -18.62 20.93 -11.23
CA ILE A 391 -19.51 22.11 -11.19
C ILE A 391 -19.15 23.06 -12.33
N ARG A 392 -20.09 23.24 -13.27
CA ARG A 392 -19.92 24.15 -14.42
C ARG A 392 -19.54 25.56 -13.97
N GLY A 393 -18.37 26.02 -14.40
CA GLY A 393 -17.80 27.34 -14.08
C GLY A 393 -16.63 27.27 -13.10
N ILE A 394 -16.50 26.21 -12.29
CA ILE A 394 -15.31 25.99 -11.46
C ILE A 394 -14.21 25.41 -12.35
N GLY A 395 -13.31 26.25 -12.84
CA GLY A 395 -12.07 25.77 -13.49
C GLY A 395 -11.06 25.23 -12.48
N PRO A 396 -10.03 24.46 -12.90
CA PRO A 396 -9.01 23.90 -12.00
C PRO A 396 -8.33 24.95 -11.11
N GLN A 397 -8.09 26.17 -11.63
CA GLN A 397 -7.53 27.29 -10.86
C GLN A 397 -8.48 27.80 -9.76
N MET A 398 -9.80 27.68 -9.95
CA MET A 398 -10.81 28.09 -8.95
C MET A 398 -10.96 27.03 -7.87
N GLN A 399 -11.00 25.75 -8.23
CA GLN A 399 -10.92 24.64 -7.28
C GLN A 399 -9.63 24.71 -6.45
N GLN A 400 -8.48 25.03 -7.06
CA GLN A 400 -7.23 25.23 -6.33
C GLN A 400 -7.35 26.34 -5.27
N ARG A 401 -8.02 27.46 -5.57
CA ARG A 401 -8.27 28.54 -4.60
C ARG A 401 -9.27 28.16 -3.51
N LEU A 402 -10.37 27.49 -3.86
CA LEU A 402 -11.35 27.00 -2.89
C LEU A 402 -10.70 26.00 -1.92
N ASN A 403 -9.92 25.05 -2.44
CA ASN A 403 -9.16 24.08 -1.64
C ASN A 403 -8.15 24.78 -0.72
N GLN A 404 -7.46 25.83 -1.20
CA GLN A 404 -6.55 26.68 -0.41
C GLN A 404 -7.27 27.48 0.69
N ALA A 405 -8.54 27.85 0.48
CA ALA A 405 -9.41 28.46 1.47
C ALA A 405 -10.12 27.43 2.39
N GLY A 406 -9.78 26.13 2.29
CA GLY A 406 -10.34 25.05 3.11
C GLY A 406 -11.61 24.40 2.55
N ILE A 407 -12.20 24.92 1.47
CA ILE A 407 -13.42 24.41 0.83
C ILE A 407 -13.03 23.34 -0.20
N ASN A 408 -13.14 22.06 0.19
CA ASN A 408 -12.58 20.90 -0.53
C ASN A 408 -13.65 19.88 -1.00
N THR A 409 -14.94 20.15 -0.78
CA THR A 409 -16.05 19.22 -1.12
C THR A 409 -17.29 19.94 -1.63
N TYR A 410 -18.12 19.25 -2.42
CA TYR A 410 -19.42 19.76 -2.90
C TYR A 410 -20.29 20.20 -1.73
N ARG A 411 -20.31 19.45 -0.61
CA ARG A 411 -21.11 19.78 0.57
C ARG A 411 -20.69 21.10 1.22
N GLN A 412 -19.40 21.40 1.23
CA GLN A 412 -18.88 22.68 1.71
C GLN A 412 -19.29 23.82 0.76
N VAL A 413 -19.16 23.65 -0.55
CA VAL A 413 -19.63 24.66 -1.55
C VAL A 413 -21.15 24.88 -1.44
N ALA A 414 -21.95 23.82 -1.26
CA ALA A 414 -23.39 23.87 -1.10
C ALA A 414 -23.87 24.57 0.18
N GLY A 415 -23.03 24.56 1.23
CA GLY A 415 -23.30 25.14 2.54
C GLY A 415 -22.70 26.54 2.77
N SER A 416 -21.70 26.96 1.98
CA SER A 416 -21.11 28.29 2.06
C SER A 416 -22.05 29.40 1.54
N THR A 417 -21.88 30.60 2.07
CA THR A 417 -22.52 31.81 1.54
C THR A 417 -21.83 32.33 0.28
N PRO A 418 -22.52 33.11 -0.58
CA PRO A 418 -21.89 33.78 -1.70
C PRO A 418 -20.74 34.71 -1.28
N GLU A 419 -20.86 35.35 -0.11
CA GLU A 419 -19.86 36.27 0.44
C GLU A 419 -18.57 35.53 0.84
N GLU A 420 -18.67 34.40 1.53
CA GLU A 420 -17.51 33.57 1.90
C GLU A 420 -16.78 33.01 0.67
N LEU A 421 -17.53 32.52 -0.32
CA LEU A 421 -16.95 32.00 -1.56
C LEU A 421 -16.31 33.12 -2.40
N ARG A 422 -16.92 34.31 -2.48
CA ARG A 422 -16.30 35.49 -3.12
C ARG A 422 -15.02 35.92 -2.38
N HIS A 423 -15.01 35.86 -1.04
CA HIS A 423 -13.82 36.14 -0.23
C HIS A 423 -12.69 35.11 -0.48
N ALA A 424 -13.03 33.81 -0.55
CA ALA A 424 -12.09 32.73 -0.85
C ALA A 424 -11.45 32.84 -2.26
N LEU A 425 -12.20 33.33 -3.25
CA LEU A 425 -11.70 33.49 -4.63
C LEU A 425 -10.88 34.77 -4.82
N GLY A 426 -11.09 35.79 -3.97
CA GLY A 426 -10.36 37.05 -3.98
C GLY A 426 -10.78 37.99 -5.11
N SER A 427 -9.81 38.58 -5.83
CA SER A 427 -10.05 39.64 -6.82
C SER A 427 -10.80 39.22 -8.10
N LEU A 428 -11.11 37.93 -8.30
CA LEU A 428 -11.88 37.46 -9.46
C LEU A 428 -13.39 37.67 -9.28
N ARG A 429 -13.85 38.90 -9.51
CA ARG A 429 -15.27 39.33 -9.46
C ARG A 429 -16.19 38.74 -10.55
N LEU A 430 -15.77 37.69 -11.26
CA LEU A 430 -16.42 37.18 -12.49
C LEU A 430 -16.97 35.74 -12.36
N ALA A 431 -16.99 35.18 -11.15
CA ALA A 431 -17.61 33.89 -10.88
C ALA A 431 -19.08 34.05 -10.49
N ASN A 432 -19.98 33.31 -11.16
CA ASN A 432 -21.38 33.14 -10.73
C ASN A 432 -21.43 32.16 -9.54
N VAL A 433 -20.90 32.60 -8.40
CA VAL A 433 -20.82 31.84 -7.15
C VAL A 433 -22.19 31.27 -6.71
N ASP A 434 -23.25 32.04 -6.94
CA ASP A 434 -24.62 31.68 -6.60
C ASP A 434 -25.13 30.47 -7.43
N GLU A 435 -24.68 30.34 -8.69
CA GLU A 435 -24.93 29.14 -9.51
C GLU A 435 -24.09 27.95 -9.05
N TRP A 436 -22.89 28.17 -8.51
CA TRP A 436 -22.03 27.10 -7.97
C TRP A 436 -22.62 26.49 -6.70
N ILE A 437 -23.18 27.31 -5.80
CA ILE A 437 -23.91 26.84 -4.61
C ILE A 437 -25.13 26.00 -5.04
N ALA A 438 -25.88 26.47 -6.04
CA ALA A 438 -27.04 25.74 -6.57
C ALA A 438 -26.65 24.40 -7.22
N ALA A 439 -25.61 24.38 -8.04
CA ALA A 439 -25.10 23.17 -8.68
C ALA A 439 -24.49 22.18 -7.67
N ALA A 440 -23.78 22.66 -6.65
CA ALA A 440 -23.25 21.83 -5.57
C ALA A 440 -24.34 21.11 -4.78
N ARG A 441 -25.51 21.75 -4.60
CA ARG A 441 -26.72 21.15 -3.99
C ARG A 441 -27.40 20.08 -4.86
N VAL A 442 -27.04 19.98 -6.14
CA VAL A 442 -27.51 18.94 -7.08
C VAL A 442 -26.45 17.84 -7.27
N ALA A 443 -25.20 18.09 -6.85
CA ALA A 443 -24.09 17.13 -6.85
C ALA A 443 -23.84 16.44 -5.49
N CYS A 444 -24.68 16.73 -4.48
CA CYS A 444 -24.68 16.14 -3.14
C CYS A 444 -25.91 15.26 -2.92
#